data_AF-A0A8R1HXN5-F1
#
_entry.id   AF-A0A8R1HXN5-F1
#
_cell.length_a   1.000
_cell.length_b   1.000
_cell.length_c   1.000
_cell.angle_alpha   90.00
_cell.angle_beta   90.00
_cell.angle_gamma   90.00
#
_symmetry.space_group_name_H-M   'P 1'
#
loop_
_entity.id
_entity.type
_entity.pdbx_description
1 polymer ?
#
loop_
_entity_poly.entity_id
_entity_poly.type
_entity_poly.pdbx_seq_one_letter_code
_entity_poly.pdbx_strand_id
1 'polypeptide(L)'
;MAAPLVSTFKIELDLLNKDAVFDTSLKEHYSCSKYVTRGVETLRLTHARILELDASNHNKIIGNHLCTFTKPPVDTLYKTDCQYNGVATFNNFVLMISVTAIKPMLLGQIEYRYSNKVMQLEQFMAPSQLKDAKFNHEHHIIPIRIKLVGANGKNREIKFSKCHDVYPSSMINDHGLFAFVWDEKKASTLGWNRMYFDPAGLGESVMV
;
A
#
# COMPACT_ATOMS: atom_id res chain seq x y z
N MET A 1 8.19 28.05 -26.69
CA MET A 1 8.44 27.05 -25.63
C MET A 1 7.33 26.02 -25.72
N ALA A 2 7.64 24.76 -25.99
CA ALA A 2 6.63 23.70 -25.97
C ALA A 2 6.20 23.47 -24.50
N ALA A 3 4.90 23.35 -24.25
CA ALA A 3 4.39 22.93 -22.95
C ALA A 3 5.00 21.57 -22.59
N PRO A 4 5.44 21.35 -21.33
CA PRO A 4 5.91 20.04 -20.92
C PRO A 4 4.78 19.03 -21.16
N LEU A 5 5.13 17.90 -21.81
CA LEU A 5 4.23 16.77 -21.99
C LEU A 5 3.88 16.22 -20.60
N VAL A 6 2.78 16.69 -20.03
CA VAL A 6 2.17 16.09 -18.84
C VAL A 6 1.62 14.74 -19.28
N SER A 7 2.35 13.69 -19.00
CA SER A 7 1.90 12.32 -19.20
C SER A 7 1.11 11.88 -17.98
N THR A 8 0.09 11.06 -18.17
CA THR A 8 -0.64 10.43 -17.07
C THR A 8 -0.34 8.95 -17.04
N PHE A 9 -0.31 8.37 -15.85
CA PHE A 9 -0.32 6.92 -15.70
C PHE A 9 -1.36 6.52 -14.67
N LYS A 10 -1.83 5.29 -14.71
CA LYS A 10 -2.86 4.78 -13.79
C LYS A 10 -2.27 3.75 -12.84
N ILE A 11 -2.73 3.80 -11.59
CA ILE A 11 -2.52 2.73 -10.62
C ILE A 11 -3.89 2.09 -10.35
N GLU A 12 -3.96 0.78 -10.54
CA GLU A 12 -5.06 -0.03 -10.04
C GLU A 12 -4.54 -0.95 -8.93
N LEU A 13 -5.13 -0.88 -7.75
CA LEU A 13 -4.89 -1.80 -6.64
C LEU A 13 -6.15 -2.62 -6.38
N ASP A 14 -6.00 -3.93 -6.51
CA ASP A 14 -7.04 -4.89 -6.21
C ASP A 14 -6.81 -5.44 -4.81
N LEU A 15 -7.80 -5.28 -3.95
CA LEU A 15 -7.82 -5.86 -2.61
C LEU A 15 -8.52 -7.21 -2.65
N LEU A 16 -8.05 -8.15 -1.84
CA LEU A 16 -8.75 -9.41 -1.63
C LEU A 16 -10.15 -9.12 -1.09
N ASN A 17 -11.17 -9.47 -1.87
CA ASN A 17 -12.57 -9.45 -1.43
C ASN A 17 -12.93 -10.80 -0.81
N LYS A 18 -13.78 -10.81 0.22
CA LYS A 18 -14.43 -12.03 0.74
C LYS A 18 -15.17 -12.81 -0.36
N ASP A 19 -15.70 -12.12 -1.37
CA ASP A 19 -16.48 -12.73 -2.45
C ASP A 19 -15.61 -13.18 -3.64
N ALA A 20 -14.38 -12.64 -3.78
CA ALA A 20 -13.40 -13.07 -4.78
C ALA A 20 -12.79 -14.44 -4.45
N VAL A 21 -13.05 -14.94 -3.23
CA VAL A 21 -12.66 -16.27 -2.74
C VAL A 21 -13.27 -17.38 -3.58
N PHE A 22 -14.35 -17.14 -4.34
CA PHE A 22 -14.99 -18.18 -5.16
C PHE A 22 -14.42 -18.34 -6.58
N ASP A 23 -13.43 -17.54 -6.97
CA ASP A 23 -12.71 -17.73 -8.24
C ASP A 23 -11.68 -18.87 -8.07
N THR A 24 -11.81 -19.92 -8.89
CA THR A 24 -10.95 -21.10 -8.81
C THR A 24 -9.49 -20.83 -9.19
N SER A 25 -9.20 -19.69 -9.81
CA SER A 25 -7.83 -19.19 -10.06
C SER A 25 -7.17 -18.53 -8.84
N LEU A 26 -7.94 -18.22 -7.80
CA LEU A 26 -7.49 -17.60 -6.54
C LEU A 26 -7.49 -18.59 -5.36
N LYS A 27 -7.50 -19.91 -5.64
CA LYS A 27 -7.59 -20.95 -4.60
C LYS A 27 -6.56 -20.85 -3.47
N GLU A 28 -5.37 -20.31 -3.75
CA GLU A 28 -4.31 -20.10 -2.75
C GLU A 28 -4.66 -18.98 -1.73
N HIS A 29 -5.61 -18.10 -2.04
CA HIS A 29 -6.07 -17.01 -1.18
C HIS A 29 -7.17 -17.41 -0.18
N TYR A 30 -7.73 -18.63 -0.28
CA TYR A 30 -8.81 -19.09 0.61
C TYR A 30 -8.45 -18.99 2.10
N SER A 31 -7.19 -19.28 2.45
CA SER A 31 -6.69 -19.22 3.83
C SER A 31 -6.74 -17.81 4.43
N CYS A 32 -6.74 -16.78 3.58
CA CYS A 32 -6.61 -15.37 3.94
C CYS A 32 -7.97 -14.67 4.12
N SER A 33 -9.04 -15.26 3.60
CA SER A 33 -10.39 -14.68 3.52
C SER A 33 -10.93 -14.22 4.89
N LYS A 34 -10.66 -14.99 5.95
CA LYS A 34 -11.06 -14.69 7.32
C LYS A 34 -10.44 -13.40 7.89
N TYR A 35 -9.33 -12.92 7.30
CA TYR A 35 -8.65 -11.71 7.77
C TYR A 35 -9.15 -10.43 7.10
N VAL A 36 -9.86 -10.54 5.97
CA VAL A 36 -10.24 -9.40 5.12
C VAL A 36 -11.73 -9.12 5.09
N THR A 37 -12.53 -9.89 5.83
CA THR A 37 -13.99 -9.85 5.78
C THR A 37 -14.55 -8.45 6.03
N ARG A 38 -13.85 -7.64 6.83
CA ARG A 38 -14.28 -6.29 7.25
C ARG A 38 -13.18 -5.24 7.12
N GLY A 39 -12.10 -5.55 6.41
CA GLY A 39 -10.96 -4.64 6.24
C GLY A 39 -11.37 -3.31 5.61
N VAL A 40 -12.09 -3.36 4.50
CA VAL A 40 -12.53 -2.16 3.76
C VAL A 40 -13.58 -1.31 4.51
N GLU A 41 -14.22 -1.87 5.55
CA GLU A 41 -15.14 -1.13 6.42
C GLU A 41 -14.42 -0.28 7.48
N THR A 42 -13.12 -0.56 7.69
CA THR A 42 -12.34 -0.03 8.80
C THR A 42 -11.08 0.69 8.34
N LEU A 43 -10.49 0.28 7.23
CA LEU A 43 -9.31 0.86 6.61
C LEU A 43 -9.61 1.36 5.20
N ARG A 44 -8.94 2.43 4.78
CA ARG A 44 -9.04 2.98 3.43
C ARG A 44 -7.69 3.45 2.92
N LEU A 45 -7.40 3.13 1.66
CA LEU A 45 -6.28 3.71 0.94
C LEU A 45 -6.63 5.14 0.51
N THR A 46 -5.77 6.10 0.81
CA THR A 46 -6.03 7.53 0.50
C THR A 46 -5.12 8.06 -0.61
N HIS A 47 -3.85 7.67 -0.57
CA HIS A 47 -2.83 8.14 -1.48
C HIS A 47 -1.93 6.98 -1.89
N ALA A 48 -1.34 7.10 -3.08
CA ALA A 48 -0.23 6.29 -3.53
C ALA A 48 0.91 7.21 -3.95
N ARG A 49 2.14 6.75 -3.76
CA ARG A 49 3.34 7.43 -4.25
C ARG A 49 4.22 6.42 -4.95
N ILE A 50 4.69 6.72 -6.16
CA ILE A 50 5.67 5.90 -6.85
C ILE A 50 7.00 6.64 -6.88
N LEU A 51 8.04 5.97 -6.37
CA LEU A 51 9.41 6.39 -6.53
C LEU A 51 10.07 5.52 -7.59
N GLU A 52 10.42 6.08 -8.73
CA GLU A 52 11.22 5.37 -9.74
C GLU A 52 12.69 5.38 -9.30
N LEU A 53 13.34 4.23 -9.37
CA LEU A 53 14.71 4.05 -8.91
C LEU A 53 15.65 3.81 -10.10
N ASP A 54 16.83 4.44 -10.06
CA ASP A 54 17.90 4.14 -11.00
C ASP A 54 18.51 2.77 -10.68
N ALA A 55 18.31 1.81 -11.60
CA ALA A 55 18.86 0.47 -11.52
C ALA A 55 20.39 0.42 -11.60
N SER A 56 21.03 1.50 -12.08
CA SER A 56 22.48 1.57 -12.31
C SER A 56 23.22 2.24 -11.16
N ASN A 57 22.51 2.97 -10.30
CA ASN A 57 23.12 3.83 -9.28
C ASN A 57 22.39 3.74 -7.93
N HIS A 58 22.73 2.73 -7.14
CA HIS A 58 22.45 2.64 -5.69
C HIS A 58 21.02 3.02 -5.25
N ASN A 59 19.99 2.60 -5.97
CA ASN A 59 18.58 2.89 -5.65
C ASN A 59 18.28 4.40 -5.52
N LYS A 60 18.93 5.24 -6.33
CA LYS A 60 18.70 6.68 -6.36
C LYS A 60 17.32 6.98 -6.93
N ILE A 61 16.57 7.87 -6.28
CA ILE A 61 15.24 8.31 -6.74
C ILE A 61 15.41 9.20 -7.97
N ILE A 62 14.85 8.76 -9.10
CA ILE A 62 14.83 9.49 -10.38
C ILE A 62 13.43 9.98 -10.76
N GLY A 63 12.39 9.41 -10.14
CA GLY A 63 11.00 9.82 -10.31
C GLY A 63 10.29 9.80 -8.97
N ASN A 64 9.38 10.74 -8.76
CA ASN A 64 8.59 10.86 -7.54
C ASN A 64 7.18 11.34 -7.88
N HIS A 65 6.20 10.45 -7.75
CA HIS A 65 4.86 10.64 -8.30
C HIS A 65 3.82 10.41 -7.22
N LEU A 66 3.19 11.48 -6.76
CA LEU A 66 2.07 11.41 -5.82
C LEU A 66 0.76 11.28 -6.59
N CYS A 67 -0.08 10.36 -6.13
CA CYS A 67 -1.40 10.09 -6.67
C CYS A 67 -2.41 10.03 -5.53
N THR A 68 -3.60 10.53 -5.78
CA THR A 68 -4.70 10.47 -4.81
C THR A 68 -5.72 9.46 -5.28
N PHE A 69 -6.05 8.48 -4.44
CA PHE A 69 -7.11 7.55 -4.79
C PHE A 69 -8.43 8.28 -4.91
N THR A 70 -9.10 8.14 -6.05
CA THR A 70 -10.50 8.51 -6.12
C THR A 70 -11.29 7.52 -5.28
N LYS A 71 -12.32 8.01 -4.60
CA LYS A 71 -13.17 7.19 -3.72
C LYS A 71 -13.62 5.95 -4.52
N PRO A 72 -13.40 4.72 -4.01
CA PRO A 72 -13.55 3.53 -4.83
C PRO A 72 -15.00 3.39 -5.33
N PRO A 73 -15.23 3.10 -6.63
CA PRO A 73 -16.57 2.83 -7.15
C PRO A 73 -17.05 1.42 -6.79
N VAL A 74 -16.12 0.51 -6.46
CA VAL A 74 -16.35 -0.87 -6.01
C VAL A 74 -15.33 -1.12 -4.88
N ASP A 75 -15.77 -1.52 -3.70
CA ASP A 75 -15.02 -1.43 -2.42
C ASP A 75 -13.60 -2.02 -2.43
N THR A 76 -13.29 -2.92 -3.36
CA THR A 76 -12.00 -3.62 -3.42
C THR A 76 -11.07 -3.17 -4.54
N LEU A 77 -11.53 -2.35 -5.49
CA LEU A 77 -10.70 -1.88 -6.60
C LEU A 77 -10.44 -0.37 -6.48
N TYR A 78 -9.22 -0.04 -6.08
CA TYR A 78 -8.75 1.34 -6.01
C TYR A 78 -8.13 1.74 -7.33
N LYS A 79 -8.56 2.87 -7.89
CA LYS A 79 -8.00 3.45 -9.12
C LYS A 79 -7.56 4.88 -8.87
N THR A 80 -6.47 5.28 -9.50
CA THR A 80 -6.04 6.68 -9.51
C THR A 80 -5.30 7.00 -10.80
N ASP A 81 -5.52 8.22 -11.29
CA ASP A 81 -4.73 8.84 -12.34
C ASP A 81 -3.62 9.66 -11.67
N CYS A 82 -2.38 9.36 -12.05
CA CYS A 82 -1.18 10.02 -11.57
C CYS A 82 -0.66 10.98 -12.64
N GLN A 83 -0.38 12.22 -12.25
CA GLN A 83 0.30 13.16 -13.14
C GLN A 83 1.80 12.94 -13.10
N TYR A 84 2.42 13.00 -14.27
CA TYR A 84 3.84 12.73 -14.42
C TYR A 84 4.49 13.59 -15.51
N ASN A 85 5.70 14.06 -15.22
CA ASN A 85 6.55 14.76 -16.17
C ASN A 85 7.60 13.77 -16.67
N GLY A 86 7.36 13.12 -17.81
CA GLY A 86 8.32 12.21 -18.45
C GLY A 86 7.69 10.95 -19.07
N VAL A 87 8.51 9.91 -19.27
CA VAL A 87 8.08 8.57 -19.75
C VAL A 87 8.27 7.51 -18.64
N ALA A 88 7.17 7.02 -18.06
CA ALA A 88 7.23 6.14 -16.90
C ALA A 88 7.71 4.76 -17.37
N THR A 89 8.69 4.19 -16.66
CA THR A 89 9.33 2.94 -17.08
C THR A 89 8.89 1.74 -16.25
N PHE A 90 8.58 1.96 -14.97
CA PHE A 90 8.15 0.92 -14.01
C PHE A 90 9.09 -0.29 -13.90
N ASN A 91 10.38 -0.13 -14.23
CA ASN A 91 11.36 -1.21 -14.16
C ASN A 91 11.75 -1.51 -12.70
N ASN A 92 12.23 -0.50 -11.99
CA ASN A 92 12.56 -0.56 -10.57
C ASN A 92 11.85 0.58 -9.83
N PHE A 93 11.05 0.27 -8.82
CA PHE A 93 10.28 1.28 -8.11
C PHE A 93 9.93 0.89 -6.67
N VAL A 94 9.66 1.91 -5.87
CA VAL A 94 8.96 1.79 -4.58
C VAL A 94 7.55 2.33 -4.77
N LEU A 95 6.54 1.47 -4.57
CA LEU A 95 5.16 1.89 -4.46
C LEU A 95 4.83 2.06 -2.99
N MET A 96 4.55 3.28 -2.59
CA MET A 96 4.10 3.62 -1.25
C MET A 96 2.59 3.86 -1.28
N ILE A 97 1.89 3.43 -0.25
CA ILE A 97 0.47 3.71 -0.04
C ILE A 97 0.25 4.28 1.35
N SER A 98 -0.70 5.20 1.45
CA SER A 98 -1.19 5.73 2.71
C SER A 98 -2.52 5.09 3.04
N VAL A 99 -2.63 4.56 4.25
CA VAL A 99 -3.82 3.92 4.79
C VAL A 99 -4.32 4.72 5.98
N THR A 100 -5.63 4.98 6.02
CA THR A 100 -6.30 5.64 7.13
C THR A 100 -7.33 4.73 7.78
N ALA A 101 -7.51 4.86 9.09
CA ALA A 101 -8.58 4.20 9.82
C ALA A 101 -9.86 5.06 9.74
N ILE A 102 -10.95 4.47 9.27
CA ILE A 102 -12.28 5.12 9.17
C ILE A 102 -13.09 4.93 10.45
N LYS A 103 -12.75 3.91 11.24
CA LYS A 103 -13.36 3.60 12.54
C LYS A 103 -12.27 3.47 13.61
N PRO A 104 -12.55 3.81 14.88
CA PRO A 104 -11.62 3.57 15.97
C PRO A 104 -11.20 2.09 16.02
N MET A 105 -9.89 1.85 16.09
CA MET A 105 -9.32 0.51 16.24
C MET A 105 -8.08 0.58 17.11
N LEU A 106 -7.81 -0.50 17.84
CA LEU A 106 -6.51 -0.69 18.48
C LEU A 106 -5.49 -1.00 17.39
N LEU A 107 -4.37 -0.28 17.39
CA LEU A 107 -3.21 -0.70 16.62
C LEU A 107 -2.75 -2.07 17.14
N GLY A 108 -2.01 -2.83 16.32
CA GLY A 108 -1.54 -4.17 16.67
C GLY A 108 -0.83 -4.25 18.03
N GLN A 109 -0.44 -5.47 18.45
CA GLN A 109 0.02 -5.83 19.81
C GLN A 109 1.07 -4.90 20.50
N ILE A 110 1.71 -3.99 19.76
CA ILE A 110 2.68 -3.02 20.25
C ILE A 110 2.03 -1.89 21.05
N GLU A 111 0.80 -1.45 20.72
CA GLU A 111 0.21 -0.31 21.43
C GLU A 111 -0.27 -0.59 22.84
N TYR A 112 -0.45 -1.86 23.19
CA TYR A 112 -0.65 -2.31 24.57
C TYR A 112 0.49 -1.89 25.51
N ARG A 113 1.64 -1.45 24.98
CA ARG A 113 2.85 -1.13 25.77
C ARG A 113 3.13 0.37 25.93
N TYR A 114 2.35 1.27 25.33
CA TYR A 114 2.62 2.69 25.48
C TYR A 114 2.08 3.23 26.80
N SER A 115 3.00 3.47 27.74
CA SER A 115 2.73 4.26 28.94
C SER A 115 2.30 5.67 28.55
N ASN A 116 1.15 6.10 29.09
CA ASN A 116 0.57 7.42 28.87
C ASN A 116 1.57 8.58 29.15
N LYS A 117 2.53 8.36 30.05
CA LYS A 117 3.57 9.35 30.38
C LYS A 117 4.55 9.66 29.24
N VAL A 118 4.67 8.81 28.22
CA VAL A 118 5.74 8.92 27.22
C VAL A 118 5.23 9.46 25.87
N MET A 119 4.03 9.07 25.43
CA MET A 119 3.54 9.35 24.06
C MET A 119 2.32 10.28 24.01
N GLN A 120 1.66 10.60 25.13
CA GLN A 120 0.48 11.48 25.21
C GLN A 120 -0.60 11.20 24.13
N LEU A 121 -0.82 9.93 23.78
CA LEU A 121 -1.74 9.54 22.69
C LEU A 121 -3.22 9.71 23.06
N GLU A 122 -3.54 9.93 24.34
CA GLU A 122 -4.92 10.13 24.81
C GLU A 122 -5.60 11.37 24.22
N GLN A 123 -4.84 12.33 23.72
CA GLN A 123 -5.41 13.48 23.01
C GLN A 123 -5.97 13.12 21.62
N PHE A 124 -5.54 11.98 21.06
CA PHE A 124 -5.94 11.49 19.73
C PHE A 124 -6.82 10.24 19.80
N MET A 125 -6.99 9.65 20.99
CA MET A 125 -7.74 8.43 21.21
C MET A 125 -8.56 8.53 22.49
N ALA A 126 -9.81 8.09 22.48
CA ALA A 126 -10.62 7.96 23.69
C ALA A 126 -10.23 6.66 24.43
N PRO A 127 -9.38 6.70 25.48
CA PRO A 127 -8.80 5.49 26.07
C PRO A 127 -9.88 4.62 26.75
N SER A 128 -10.92 5.27 27.25
CA SER A 128 -12.13 4.64 27.79
C SER A 128 -12.90 3.80 26.77
N GLN A 129 -12.80 4.11 25.47
CA GLN A 129 -13.40 3.34 24.37
C GLN A 129 -12.49 2.22 23.88
N LEU A 130 -11.16 2.33 24.12
CA LEU A 130 -10.17 1.34 23.70
C LEU A 130 -9.93 0.24 24.73
N LYS A 131 -10.17 0.50 26.02
CA LYS A 131 -9.97 -0.49 27.10
C LYS A 131 -10.75 -1.80 26.89
N ASP A 132 -11.92 -1.71 26.25
CA ASP A 132 -12.82 -2.83 25.97
C ASP A 132 -12.68 -3.31 24.52
N ALA A 133 -11.92 -2.60 23.69
CA ALA A 133 -11.68 -2.98 22.31
C ALA A 133 -10.81 -4.24 22.27
N LYS A 134 -11.24 -5.22 21.48
CA LYS A 134 -10.47 -6.45 21.24
C LYS A 134 -9.82 -6.34 19.87
N PHE A 135 -8.62 -6.91 19.73
CA PHE A 135 -8.03 -7.11 18.42
C PHE A 135 -9.00 -7.92 17.54
N ASN A 136 -9.38 -7.36 16.39
CA ASN A 136 -10.18 -8.07 15.40
C ASN A 136 -9.32 -8.39 14.18
N HIS A 137 -9.09 -9.68 13.96
CA HIS A 137 -8.32 -10.19 12.86
C HIS A 137 -8.99 -9.99 11.49
N GLU A 138 -10.29 -9.68 11.44
CA GLU A 138 -11.07 -9.47 10.21
C GLU A 138 -10.86 -8.09 9.56
N HIS A 139 -10.13 -7.19 10.21
CA HIS A 139 -9.97 -5.79 9.80
C HIS A 139 -8.76 -5.54 8.88
N HIS A 140 -8.15 -6.57 8.30
CA HIS A 140 -6.98 -6.40 7.44
C HIS A 140 -7.40 -6.09 6.00
N ILE A 141 -6.60 -5.31 5.28
CA ILE A 141 -6.67 -5.22 3.82
C ILE A 141 -5.45 -5.91 3.22
N ILE A 142 -5.65 -6.61 2.10
CA ILE A 142 -4.61 -7.38 1.43
C ILE A 142 -4.61 -7.01 -0.05
N PRO A 143 -3.65 -6.21 -0.53
CA PRO A 143 -3.48 -5.98 -1.96
C PRO A 143 -3.02 -7.26 -2.64
N ILE A 144 -3.83 -7.78 -3.56
CA ILE A 144 -3.57 -9.02 -4.32
C ILE A 144 -3.10 -8.74 -5.74
N ARG A 145 -3.29 -7.53 -6.24
CA ARG A 145 -2.81 -7.11 -7.55
C ARG A 145 -2.46 -5.63 -7.57
N ILE A 146 -1.30 -5.32 -8.13
CA ILE A 146 -0.89 -3.96 -8.51
C ILE A 146 -0.83 -3.93 -10.04
N LYS A 147 -1.56 -2.99 -10.65
CA LYS A 147 -1.46 -2.71 -12.09
C LYS A 147 -1.06 -1.26 -12.32
N LEU A 148 0.06 -1.07 -12.98
CA LEU A 148 0.57 0.24 -13.44
C LEU A 148 0.35 0.34 -14.95
N VAL A 149 -0.28 1.41 -15.40
CA VAL A 149 -0.62 1.63 -16.81
C VAL A 149 -0.03 2.95 -17.28
N GLY A 150 1.05 2.91 -18.07
CA GLY A 150 1.71 4.09 -18.60
C GLY A 150 1.09 4.60 -19.90
N ALA A 151 1.15 5.92 -20.15
CA ALA A 151 0.65 6.54 -21.38
C ALA A 151 1.34 6.05 -22.68
N ASN A 152 2.54 5.48 -22.57
CA ASN A 152 3.35 4.96 -23.68
C ASN A 152 3.07 3.47 -23.98
N GLY A 153 2.06 2.86 -23.37
CA GLY A 153 1.77 1.43 -23.50
C GLY A 153 2.63 0.51 -22.64
N LYS A 154 3.58 1.05 -21.85
CA LYS A 154 4.26 0.25 -20.83
C LYS A 154 3.33 0.00 -19.66
N ASN A 155 3.04 -1.28 -19.44
CA ASN A 155 2.20 -1.73 -18.34
C ASN A 155 2.98 -2.70 -17.45
N ARG A 156 2.72 -2.64 -16.16
CA ARG A 156 3.23 -3.61 -15.19
C ARG A 156 2.05 -4.18 -14.42
N GLU A 157 2.00 -5.50 -14.31
CA GLU A 157 1.05 -6.19 -13.46
C GLU A 157 1.80 -7.11 -12.52
N ILE A 158 1.55 -6.95 -11.23
CA ILE A 158 2.14 -7.73 -10.15
C ILE A 158 0.99 -8.39 -9.42
N LYS A 159 1.02 -9.71 -9.33
CA LYS A 159 0.04 -10.51 -8.61
C LYS A 159 0.71 -11.12 -7.39
N PHE A 160 0.01 -11.07 -6.26
CA PHE A 160 0.42 -11.75 -5.05
C PHE A 160 -0.35 -13.07 -4.98
N SER A 161 0.33 -14.16 -4.64
CA SER A 161 -0.27 -15.50 -4.57
C SER A 161 -0.78 -15.86 -3.18
N LYS A 162 -0.12 -15.39 -2.10
CA LYS A 162 -0.47 -15.78 -0.73
C LYS A 162 -0.31 -14.61 0.26
N CYS A 163 -1.19 -14.55 1.26
CA CYS A 163 -1.07 -13.58 2.36
C CYS A 163 -0.08 -14.00 3.46
N HIS A 164 0.48 -15.20 3.37
CA HIS A 164 1.40 -15.77 4.35
C HIS A 164 2.83 -15.95 3.82
N ASP A 165 3.10 -15.59 2.55
CA ASP A 165 4.42 -15.78 1.93
C ASP A 165 5.51 -15.00 2.68
N VAL A 166 5.16 -13.83 3.20
CA VAL A 166 6.06 -13.03 4.03
C VAL A 166 5.26 -12.51 5.21
N TYR A 167 5.22 -13.27 6.30
CA TYR A 167 4.62 -12.80 7.56
C TYR A 167 5.54 -11.77 8.22
N PRO A 168 5.04 -10.59 8.66
CA PRO A 168 3.66 -10.08 8.57
C PRO A 168 3.36 -9.18 7.34
N SER A 169 4.35 -8.98 6.47
CA SER A 169 4.39 -7.98 5.40
C SER A 169 3.38 -8.12 4.25
N SER A 170 2.59 -9.19 4.13
CA SER A 170 1.56 -9.23 3.05
C SER A 170 0.23 -8.56 3.43
N MET A 171 0.01 -8.28 4.72
CA MET A 171 -1.27 -7.80 5.24
C MET A 171 -1.12 -6.41 5.86
N ILE A 172 -2.04 -5.51 5.51
CA ILE A 172 -2.11 -4.19 6.11
C ILE A 172 -3.20 -4.22 7.17
N ASN A 173 -2.80 -4.10 8.42
CA ASN A 173 -3.65 -4.30 9.58
C ASN A 173 -4.07 -2.99 10.27
N ASP A 174 -3.62 -1.85 9.75
CA ASP A 174 -3.70 -0.58 10.44
C ASP A 174 -3.48 0.62 9.48
N HIS A 175 -3.74 1.82 9.97
CA HIS A 175 -3.37 3.07 9.34
C HIS A 175 -1.84 3.29 9.34
N GLY A 176 -1.36 4.10 8.40
CA GLY A 176 0.06 4.42 8.26
C GLY A 176 0.52 4.40 6.81
N LEU A 177 1.83 4.50 6.63
CA LEU A 177 2.49 4.42 5.34
C LEU A 177 3.07 3.03 5.15
N PHE A 178 2.83 2.44 3.98
CA PHE A 178 3.35 1.13 3.61
C PHE A 178 4.07 1.22 2.27
N ALA A 179 5.19 0.53 2.13
CA ALA A 179 5.94 0.44 0.88
C ALA A 179 6.02 -0.99 0.38
N PHE A 180 5.88 -1.11 -0.94
CA PHE A 180 6.15 -2.29 -1.72
C PHE A 180 7.29 -1.96 -2.67
N VAL A 181 8.29 -2.84 -2.74
CA VAL A 181 9.48 -2.59 -3.56
C VAL A 181 9.55 -3.62 -4.68
N TRP A 182 9.77 -3.12 -5.90
CA TRP A 182 9.88 -3.92 -7.10
C TRP A 182 11.24 -3.71 -7.76
N ASP A 183 11.93 -4.82 -8.02
CA ASP A 183 13.15 -4.90 -8.81
C ASP A 183 12.96 -5.95 -9.92
N GLU A 184 12.94 -5.49 -11.17
CA GLU A 184 12.73 -6.37 -12.34
C GLU A 184 13.80 -7.46 -12.49
N LYS A 185 15.04 -7.21 -12.02
CA LYS A 185 16.14 -8.17 -12.17
C LYS A 185 16.12 -9.26 -11.10
N LYS A 186 15.55 -8.98 -9.93
CA LYS A 186 15.55 -9.93 -8.80
C LYS A 186 14.24 -10.69 -8.66
N ALA A 187 13.16 -10.25 -9.31
CA ALA A 187 11.81 -10.82 -9.23
C ALA A 187 11.39 -11.20 -7.79
N SER A 188 12.00 -10.56 -6.79
CA SER A 188 11.82 -10.86 -5.38
C SER A 188 10.92 -9.79 -4.83
N THR A 189 9.67 -10.16 -4.60
CA THR A 189 8.68 -9.29 -3.98
C THR A 189 8.96 -9.22 -2.48
N LEU A 190 9.45 -8.07 -2.02
CA LEU A 190 9.33 -7.73 -0.60
C LEU A 190 7.89 -7.27 -0.42
N GLY A 191 7.14 -7.89 0.50
CA GLY A 191 5.75 -7.53 0.76
C GLY A 191 5.56 -6.05 1.14
N TRP A 192 4.35 -5.69 1.55
CA TRP A 192 4.05 -4.39 2.14
C TRP A 192 4.75 -4.22 3.50
N ASN A 193 5.73 -3.33 3.54
CA ASN A 193 6.47 -2.98 4.75
C ASN A 193 5.96 -1.65 5.31
N ARG A 194 5.64 -1.60 6.61
CA ARG A 194 5.27 -0.34 7.27
C ARG A 194 6.49 0.57 7.32
N MET A 195 6.31 1.82 6.94
CA MET A 195 7.33 2.86 7.00
C MET A 195 7.03 3.84 8.12
N TYR A 196 8.11 4.36 8.71
CA TYR A 196 8.06 5.40 9.74
C TYR A 196 8.69 6.72 9.27
N PHE A 197 9.26 6.73 8.07
CA PHE A 197 9.89 7.89 7.46
C PHE A 197 9.44 7.99 5.99
N ASP A 198 9.25 9.22 5.52
CA ASP A 198 9.00 9.52 4.11
C ASP A 198 10.36 9.82 3.45
N PRO A 199 10.83 9.01 2.49
CA PRO A 199 12.09 9.28 1.81
C PRO A 199 12.03 10.65 1.12
N ALA A 200 13.04 11.47 1.37
CA ALA A 200 13.07 12.84 0.91
C ALA A 200 13.61 12.90 -0.54
N GLY A 201 13.13 13.89 -1.30
CA GLY A 201 13.77 14.41 -2.51
C GLY A 201 13.96 13.51 -3.74
N LEU A 202 14.04 14.13 -4.92
CA LEU A 202 14.70 13.50 -6.07
C LEU A 202 16.20 13.48 -5.79
N GLY A 203 16.86 12.37 -6.14
CA GLY A 203 18.30 12.22 -6.03
C GLY A 203 18.84 11.68 -4.70
N GLU A 204 17.98 11.44 -3.72
CA GLU A 204 18.34 10.66 -2.53
C GLU A 204 18.34 9.15 -2.85
N SER A 205 19.08 8.38 -2.06
CA SER A 205 19.10 6.92 -2.15
C SER A 205 18.11 6.34 -1.16
N VAL A 206 17.25 5.44 -1.63
CA VAL A 206 16.39 4.65 -0.75
C VAL A 206 17.14 3.37 -0.38
N MET A 207 17.39 3.15 0.91
CA MET A 207 17.75 1.82 1.38
C MET A 207 16.50 0.95 1.35
N VAL A 208 16.56 -0.07 0.48
CA VAL A 208 15.52 -1.09 0.28
C VAL A 208 15.95 -2.36 0.98
#